data_AF-A0AAT9J1J7-F1
#
_entry.id   AF-A0AAT9J1J7-F1
#
_cell.length_a   1.000
_cell.length_b   1.000
_cell.length_c   1.000
_cell.angle_alpha   90.00
_cell.angle_beta   90.00
_cell.angle_gamma   90.00
#
_symmetry.space_group_name_H-M   'P 1'
#
loop_
_entity.id
_entity.type
_entity.pdbx_description
1 polymer ?
#
loop_
_entity_poly.entity_id
_entity_poly.type
_entity_poly.pdbx_seq_one_letter_code
_entity_poly.pdbx_strand_id
1 'polypeptide(L)'
;MRIVVLTGYASIATAVSAIQSGACHYLAKPVGVNDILSAFGRTNGSLEVPIPTEKTTLKDLEWEKINRTMMDTNYNVSETARRLRIGRRNLQRKLSLATE
;
A
#
# COMPACT_ATOMS: atom_id res chain seq x y z
N MET A 1 -1.24 -24.25 -8.58
CA MET A 1 -0.85 -23.01 -9.27
C MET A 1 -0.31 -22.04 -8.24
N ARG A 2 0.84 -21.39 -8.45
CA ARG A 2 1.41 -20.40 -7.50
C ARG A 2 1.07 -18.99 -7.97
N ILE A 3 0.55 -18.15 -7.09
CA ILE A 3 0.13 -16.78 -7.41
C ILE A 3 0.95 -15.81 -6.55
N VAL A 4 1.70 -14.92 -7.19
CA VAL A 4 2.41 -13.82 -6.52
C VAL A 4 1.74 -12.52 -6.92
N VAL A 5 1.37 -11.70 -5.94
CA VAL A 5 0.79 -10.36 -6.17
C VAL A 5 1.91 -9.34 -6.19
N LEU A 6 1.98 -8.52 -7.24
CA LEU A 6 2.93 -7.41 -7.37
C LEU A 6 2.14 -6.10 -7.53
N THR A 7 2.37 -5.11 -6.66
CA THR A 7 1.64 -3.84 -6.69
C THR A 7 2.54 -2.63 -6.44
N GLY A 8 2.14 -1.46 -6.96
CA GLY A 8 2.73 -0.17 -6.63
C GLY A 8 2.06 0.55 -5.45
N TYR A 9 0.94 0.03 -4.94
CA TYR A 9 0.17 0.62 -3.85
C TYR A 9 0.01 -0.38 -2.72
N ALA A 10 1.13 -0.82 -2.16
CA ALA A 10 1.14 -1.85 -1.14
C ALA A 10 0.53 -1.38 0.18
N SER A 11 -0.26 -2.24 0.82
CA SER A 11 -0.75 -2.04 2.18
C SER A 11 -0.90 -3.36 2.92
N ILE A 12 -0.88 -3.32 4.25
CA ILE A 12 -1.06 -4.52 5.09
C ILE A 12 -2.42 -5.17 4.78
N ALA A 13 -3.48 -4.37 4.66
CA ALA A 13 -4.83 -4.88 4.40
C ALA A 13 -4.93 -5.64 3.07
N THR A 14 -4.32 -5.10 2.01
CA THR A 14 -4.34 -5.75 0.69
C THR A 14 -3.40 -6.95 0.62
N ALA A 15 -2.29 -6.94 1.36
CA ALA A 15 -1.41 -8.09 1.51
C ALA A 15 -2.14 -9.25 2.21
N VAL A 16 -2.82 -8.99 3.32
CA VAL A 16 -3.60 -10.01 4.05
C VAL A 16 -4.69 -10.59 3.16
N SER A 17 -5.46 -9.72 2.48
CA SER A 17 -6.52 -10.16 1.57
C SER A 17 -6.00 -10.99 0.40
N ALA A 18 -4.84 -10.64 -0.16
CA ALA A 18 -4.18 -11.42 -1.21
C ALA A 18 -3.79 -12.82 -0.73
N ILE A 19 -3.17 -12.94 0.45
CA ILE A 19 -2.77 -14.24 1.01
C ILE A 19 -4.00 -15.09 1.34
N GLN A 20 -5.04 -14.49 1.94
CA GLN A 20 -6.31 -15.18 2.20
C GLN A 20 -7.00 -15.68 0.92
N SER A 21 -6.81 -14.96 -0.19
CA SER A 21 -7.33 -15.34 -1.51
C SER A 21 -6.47 -16.38 -2.23
N GLY A 22 -5.43 -16.91 -1.59
CA GLY A 22 -4.58 -17.98 -2.13
C GLY A 22 -3.31 -17.51 -2.84
N ALA A 23 -2.93 -16.24 -2.70
CA ALA A 23 -1.59 -15.81 -3.11
C ALA A 23 -0.53 -16.43 -2.19
N CYS A 24 0.57 -16.90 -2.75
CA CYS A 24 1.71 -17.40 -1.99
C CYS A 24 2.67 -16.28 -1.59
N HIS A 25 2.63 -15.14 -2.28
CA HIS A 25 3.48 -14.01 -1.95
C HIS A 25 2.88 -12.67 -2.39
N TYR A 26 3.31 -11.59 -1.74
CA TYR A 26 2.88 -10.23 -2.00
C TYR A 26 4.09 -9.31 -2.02
N LEU A 27 4.30 -8.59 -3.13
CA LEU A 27 5.46 -7.77 -3.41
C LEU A 27 5.05 -6.34 -3.73
N ALA A 28 5.78 -5.37 -3.15
CA ALA A 28 5.59 -3.93 -3.37
C ALA A 28 6.69 -3.40 -4.28
N LYS A 29 6.33 -2.69 -5.36
CA LYS A 29 7.32 -2.00 -6.22
C LYS A 29 8.10 -0.94 -5.42
N PRO A 30 9.39 -0.74 -5.74
CA PRO A 30 10.18 -1.37 -6.81
C PRO A 30 10.67 -2.78 -6.43
N VAL A 31 10.65 -3.71 -7.39
CA VAL A 31 11.03 -5.12 -7.18
C VAL A 31 11.93 -5.56 -8.32
N GLY A 32 13.05 -6.24 -8.00
CA GLY A 32 13.95 -6.81 -8.98
C GLY A 32 13.50 -8.19 -9.48
N VAL A 33 14.08 -8.64 -10.60
CA VAL A 33 13.75 -9.96 -11.19
C VAL A 33 14.06 -11.10 -10.20
N ASN A 34 15.17 -10.99 -9.46
CA ASN A 34 15.57 -11.99 -8.47
C ASN A 34 14.58 -12.11 -7.31
N ASP A 35 13.94 -11.01 -6.90
CA ASP A 35 12.95 -11.01 -5.82
C ASP A 35 11.68 -11.75 -6.26
N ILE A 36 11.27 -11.57 -7.53
CA ILE A 36 10.14 -12.30 -8.12
C ILE A 36 10.43 -13.79 -8.17
N LEU A 37 11.61 -14.18 -8.67
CA LEU A 37 12.03 -15.59 -8.72
C LEU A 37 12.07 -16.22 -7.32
N SER A 38 12.61 -15.48 -6.35
CA SER A 38 12.67 -15.91 -4.95
C SER A 38 11.27 -16.07 -4.33
N ALA A 39 10.34 -15.18 -4.65
CA ALA A 39 8.96 -15.23 -4.18
C ALA A 39 8.23 -16.50 -4.64
N PHE A 40 8.50 -16.98 -5.86
CA PHE A 40 8.00 -18.28 -6.30
C PHE A 40 8.73 -19.43 -5.63
N GLY A 41 10.03 -19.32 -5.38
CA GLY A 41 10.87 -20.37 -4.77
C GLY A 41 10.60 -20.67 -3.29
N ARG A 42 9.98 -19.74 -2.54
CA ARG A 42 9.63 -19.94 -1.13
C ARG A 42 8.49 -20.95 -0.99
N THR A 43 8.80 -22.15 -0.50
CA THR A 43 7.87 -23.28 -0.34
C THR A 43 7.03 -23.21 0.94
N ASN A 44 7.52 -22.52 1.98
CA ASN A 44 6.79 -22.30 3.23
C ASN A 44 6.79 -20.80 3.55
N GLY A 45 5.64 -20.30 4.03
CA GLY A 45 5.57 -18.96 4.62
C GLY A 45 6.52 -18.90 5.80
N SER A 46 7.66 -18.22 5.65
CA SER A 46 8.52 -17.97 6.79
C SER A 46 7.80 -16.97 7.69
N LEU A 47 7.51 -17.38 8.93
CA LEU A 47 6.92 -16.52 9.96
C LEU A 47 7.92 -15.48 10.47
N GLU A 48 9.17 -15.56 10.04
CA GLU A 48 10.19 -14.54 10.26
C GLU A 48 9.98 -13.38 9.29
N VAL A 49 8.88 -12.64 9.49
CA VAL A 49 8.77 -11.30 8.93
C VAL A 49 9.47 -10.37 9.92
N PRO A 50 10.60 -9.74 9.57
CA PRO A 50 11.14 -8.69 10.41
C PRO A 50 10.07 -7.61 10.52
N ILE A 51 9.54 -7.44 11.74
CA ILE A 51 8.57 -6.39 12.05
C ILE A 51 9.29 -5.07 11.72
N PRO A 52 8.73 -4.22 10.83
CA PRO A 52 9.34 -2.93 10.55
C PRO A 52 9.46 -2.16 11.86
N THR A 53 10.69 -1.98 12.35
CA THR A 53 10.99 -1.19 13.55
C THR A 53 10.95 0.31 13.28
N GLU A 54 10.69 0.71 12.04
CA GLU A 54 10.50 2.11 11.68
C GLU A 54 9.23 2.63 12.34
N LYS A 55 9.42 3.65 13.18
CA LYS A 55 8.33 4.36 13.83
C LYS A 55 7.53 5.05 12.73
N THR A 56 6.31 4.57 12.48
CA THR A 56 5.36 5.23 11.58
C THR A 56 5.26 6.70 11.97
N THR A 57 5.63 7.61 11.05
CA THR A 57 5.57 9.03 11.36
C THR A 57 4.13 9.52 11.23
N LEU A 58 3.80 10.63 11.91
CA LEU A 58 2.49 11.29 11.75
C LEU A 58 2.16 11.61 10.29
N LYS A 59 3.19 11.87 9.47
CA LYS A 59 3.05 12.14 8.03
C LYS A 59 2.60 10.89 7.27
N ASP A 60 3.12 9.71 7.64
CA ASP A 60 2.77 8.44 6.99
C ASP A 60 1.32 8.06 7.27
N LEU A 61 0.88 8.21 8.54
CA LEU A 61 -0.51 8.00 8.93
C LEU A 61 -1.47 8.96 8.24
N GLU A 62 -1.06 10.23 8.10
CA GLU A 62 -1.85 11.23 7.38
C GLU A 62 -2.01 10.83 5.91
N TRP A 63 -0.93 10.39 5.26
CA TRP A 63 -0.95 9.94 3.88
C TRP A 63 -1.82 8.70 3.68
N GLU A 64 -1.70 7.71 4.56
CA GLU A 64 -2.53 6.51 4.52
C GLU A 64 -4.02 6.86 4.62
N LYS A 65 -4.38 7.77 5.53
CA LYS A 65 -5.76 8.24 5.69
C LYS A 65 -6.28 8.96 4.45
N ILE A 66 -5.45 9.81 3.83
CA ILE A 66 -5.77 10.48 2.57
C ILE A 66 -6.02 9.45 1.48
N ASN A 67 -5.09 8.50 1.31
CA ASN A 67 -5.15 7.50 0.25
C ASN A 67 -6.38 6.59 0.39
N ARG A 68 -6.65 6.11 1.61
CA ARG A 68 -7.85 5.30 1.90
C ARG A 68 -9.14 6.05 1.54
N THR A 69 -9.24 7.33 1.91
CA THR A 69 -10.44 8.13 1.63
C THR A 69 -10.58 8.44 0.13
N MET A 70 -9.46 8.59 -0.60
CA MET A 70 -9.48 8.71 -2.06
C MET A 70 -10.03 7.44 -2.71
N MET A 71 -9.63 6.26 -2.25
CA MET A 71 -10.16 4.98 -2.75
C MET A 71 -11.67 4.86 -2.49
N ASP A 72 -12.12 5.15 -1.27
CA ASP A 72 -13.54 5.10 -0.87
C ASP A 72 -14.44 6.10 -1.62
N THR A 73 -13.85 7.06 -2.32
CA THR A 73 -14.54 8.09 -3.11
C THR A 73 -14.24 7.99 -4.60
N ASN A 74 -13.63 6.88 -5.04
CA ASN A 74 -13.26 6.64 -6.43
C ASN A 74 -12.40 7.79 -7.02
N TYR A 75 -11.45 8.26 -6.22
CA TYR A 75 -10.50 9.35 -6.50
C TYR A 75 -11.12 10.74 -6.73
N ASN A 76 -12.34 10.98 -6.21
CA ASN A 76 -12.95 12.30 -6.24
C ASN A 76 -12.32 13.23 -5.19
N VAL A 77 -11.48 14.16 -5.65
CA VAL A 77 -10.74 15.10 -4.79
C VAL A 77 -11.67 15.99 -3.93
N SER A 78 -12.79 16.44 -4.49
CA SER A 78 -13.73 17.31 -3.77
C SER A 78 -14.45 16.57 -2.65
N GLU A 79 -14.90 15.34 -2.93
CA GLU A 79 -15.57 14.50 -1.93
C GLU A 79 -14.58 13.99 -0.87
N THR A 80 -13.35 13.64 -1.27
CA THR A 80 -12.29 13.28 -0.33
C THR A 80 -11.97 14.44 0.62
N ALA A 81 -11.79 15.65 0.10
CA ALA A 81 -11.54 16.84 0.90
C ALA A 81 -12.68 17.10 1.91
N ARG A 82 -13.92 16.90 1.47
CA ARG A 82 -15.12 17.00 2.31
C ARG A 82 -15.12 15.97 3.44
N ARG A 83 -14.83 14.70 3.13
CA ARG A 83 -14.76 13.60 4.11
C ARG A 83 -13.60 13.77 5.10
N LEU A 84 -12.46 14.29 4.64
CA LEU A 84 -11.29 14.58 5.47
C LEU A 84 -11.41 15.90 6.26
N ARG A 85 -12.45 16.71 6.00
CA ARG A 85 -12.64 18.06 6.57
C ARG A 85 -11.45 18.99 6.37
N ILE A 86 -10.76 18.87 5.23
CA ILE A 86 -9.66 19.76 4.83
C ILE A 86 -10.02 20.51 3.55
N GLY A 87 -9.43 21.68 3.33
CA GLY A 87 -9.64 22.43 2.10
C GLY A 87 -9.11 21.68 0.87
N ARG A 88 -9.86 21.69 -0.24
CA ARG A 88 -9.46 21.06 -1.52
C ARG A 88 -8.05 21.43 -1.97
N ARG A 89 -7.67 22.71 -1.85
CA ARG A 89 -6.33 23.22 -2.20
C ARG A 89 -5.24 22.62 -1.31
N ASN A 90 -5.53 22.36 -0.03
CA ASN A 90 -4.59 21.74 0.89
C ASN A 90 -4.37 20.26 0.53
N LEU A 91 -5.46 19.52 0.26
CA LEU A 91 -5.38 18.14 -0.23
C LEU A 91 -4.56 18.06 -1.53
N GLN A 92 -4.83 18.93 -2.51
CA GLN A 92 -4.08 18.98 -3.77
C GLN A 92 -2.59 19.24 -3.56
N ARG A 93 -2.23 20.17 -2.66
CA ARG A 93 -0.83 20.42 -2.32
C ARG A 93 -0.16 19.21 -1.68
N LYS A 94 -0.87 18.48 -0.81
CA LYS A 94 -0.35 17.24 -0.20
C LYS A 94 -0.16 16.14 -1.25
N LEU A 95 -1.06 16.03 -2.23
CA LEU A 95 -0.96 15.08 -3.34
C LEU A 95 0.23 15.42 -4.26
N SER A 96 0.45 16.70 -4.58
CA SER A 96 1.58 17.10 -5.42
C SER A 96 2.93 16.82 -4.75
N LEU A 97 3.06 17.13 -3.45
CA LEU A 97 4.27 16.85 -2.66
C LEU A 97 4.59 15.36 -2.48
N ALA A 98 3.63 14.47 -2.74
CA ALA A 98 3.84 13.02 -2.67
C ALA A 98 4.21 12.42 -4.04
N THR A 99 4.12 13.21 -5.11
CA THR A 99 4.44 12.79 -6.48
C THR A 99 5.86 13.20 -6.89
N GLU A 100 6.51 14.08 -6.12
CA GLU A 100 7.94 14.46 -6.21
C GLU A 100 8.81 13.56 -5.34
#